data_AF-A0A9W4RQ74-F1
#
_entry.id   AF-A0A9W4RQ74-F1
#
_cell.length_a   1.000
_cell.length_b   1.000
_cell.length_c   1.000
_cell.angle_alpha   90.00
_cell.angle_beta   90.00
_cell.angle_gamma   90.00
#
_symmetry.space_group_name_H-M   'P 1'
#
loop_
_entity.id
_entity.type
_entity.pdbx_description
1 polymer ?
#
loop_
_entity_poly.entity_id
_entity_poly.type
_entity_poly.pdbx_seq_one_letter_code
_entity_poly.pdbx_strand_id
1 'polypeptide(L)'
;MPRSTALPLSVKVLLFLIGSATFVLISLILATDPSAQIEDVTLGRTKGLGLVTGVMADKWPCGRDSSTAKSRGCKFESYTATWQPPNCFDAALDAEFRSAKPWTFFTDRNATTQLSWTDVEAGSSAQAWTTWEFHLYSCAFIWKKEVKIVHGLVSGTIDYHQCLDHALMQDYARPKEHVSIPYWPRFTSCRPPSDISVHQFDIRPGAKKGSDQGGKLADVHEHSHLHGSNKEFDHRGW
;
A
#
# COMPACT_ATOMS: atom_id res chain seq x y z
N MET A 1 15.19 56.74 56.67
CA MET A 1 16.40 56.30 55.93
C MET A 1 16.54 54.80 56.11
N PRO A 2 16.47 53.96 55.06
CA PRO A 2 16.60 52.52 55.25
C PRO A 2 18.09 52.16 55.41
N ARG A 3 18.39 51.44 56.49
CA ARG A 3 19.75 50.99 56.84
C ARG A 3 20.04 49.72 56.03
N SER A 4 20.84 49.85 54.97
CA SER A 4 21.28 48.71 54.17
C SER A 4 22.23 47.84 55.00
N THR A 5 21.77 46.68 55.45
CA THR A 5 22.63 45.66 56.07
C THR A 5 23.31 44.85 54.96
N ALA A 6 24.47 45.33 54.51
CA ALA A 6 25.30 44.57 53.59
C ALA A 6 25.89 43.33 54.31
N LEU A 7 25.65 42.14 53.75
CA LEU A 7 26.24 40.90 54.26
C LEU A 7 27.78 40.95 54.23
N PRO A 8 28.47 40.41 55.26
CA PRO A 8 29.92 40.36 55.29
C PRO A 8 30.48 39.54 54.13
N LEU A 9 31.64 39.94 53.61
CA LEU A 9 32.27 39.34 52.43
C LEU A 9 32.47 37.83 52.57
N SER A 10 32.83 37.37 53.77
CA SER A 10 32.96 35.95 54.11
C SER A 10 31.68 35.14 53.89
N VAL A 11 30.51 35.73 54.20
CA VAL A 11 29.22 35.07 54.01
C VAL A 11 28.85 35.04 52.52
N LYS A 12 29.19 36.08 51.75
CA LYS A 12 28.97 36.10 50.29
C LYS A 12 29.82 35.03 49.58
N VAL A 13 31.08 34.88 49.98
CA VAL A 13 31.98 33.85 49.44
C VAL A 13 31.47 32.45 49.81
N LEU A 14 31.03 32.24 51.05
CA LEU A 14 30.48 30.96 51.48
C LEU A 14 29.22 30.58 50.70
N LEU A 15 28.30 31.52 50.50
CA LEU A 15 27.08 31.31 49.70
C LEU A 15 27.40 31.01 48.23
N PHE A 16 28.43 31.66 47.66
CA PHE A 16 28.87 31.39 46.29
C PHE A 16 29.46 29.98 46.15
N LEU A 17 30.28 29.53 47.11
CA LEU A 17 30.86 28.18 47.11
C LEU A 17 29.82 27.09 47.33
N ILE A 18 28.83 27.33 48.20
CA ILE A 18 27.71 26.41 48.38
C ILE A 18 26.86 26.34 47.10
N GLY A 19 26.57 27.50 46.49
CA GLY A 19 25.83 27.57 45.23
C GLY A 19 26.53 26.82 44.09
N SER A 20 27.83 27.02 43.91
CA SER A 20 28.60 26.34 42.86
C SER A 20 28.68 24.82 43.10
N ALA A 21 28.87 24.38 44.35
CA ALA A 21 28.88 22.96 44.69
C ALA A 21 27.50 22.30 44.44
N THR A 22 26.41 22.97 44.81
CA THR A 22 25.05 22.47 44.54
C THR A 22 24.75 22.40 43.04
N PHE A 23 25.20 23.39 42.26
CA PHE A 23 25.01 23.39 40.81
C PHE A 23 25.73 22.21 40.14
N VAL A 24 26.99 21.95 40.52
CA VAL A 24 27.76 20.81 40.01
C VAL A 24 27.11 19.48 40.43
N LEU A 25 26.62 19.36 41.66
CA LEU A 25 25.93 18.16 42.13
C LEU A 25 24.62 17.91 41.34
N ILE A 26 23.83 18.95 41.09
CA ILE A 26 22.59 18.87 40.30
C ILE A 26 22.90 18.50 38.86
N SER A 27 23.95 19.07 38.24
CA SER A 27 24.38 18.70 36.89
C SER A 27 24.84 17.24 36.79
N LEU A 28 25.51 16.71 37.83
CA LEU A 28 25.92 15.31 37.87
C LEU A 28 24.73 14.37 38.08
N ILE A 29 23.76 14.74 38.91
CA ILE A 29 22.53 13.97 39.11
C ILE A 29 21.70 13.92 37.82
N LEU A 30 21.53 15.05 37.14
CA LEU A 30 20.84 15.13 35.83
C LEU A 30 21.56 14.36 34.71
N ALA A 31 22.90 14.22 34.78
CA ALA A 31 23.65 13.43 33.81
C ALA A 31 23.55 11.90 34.05
N THR A 32 23.05 11.48 35.21
CA THR A 32 22.92 10.06 35.59
C THR A 32 21.49 9.52 35.53
N ASP A 33 20.50 10.36 35.26
CA ASP A 33 19.10 9.93 35.15
C ASP A 33 18.77 9.48 33.71
N PRO A 34 18.53 8.19 33.45
CA PRO A 34 18.20 7.71 32.10
C PRO A 34 16.80 8.13 31.64
N SER A 35 16.03 8.81 32.50
CA SER A 35 14.64 9.18 32.25
C SER A 35 14.42 10.66 31.91
N ALA A 36 15.48 11.48 31.84
CA ALA A 36 15.43 12.87 31.39
C ALA A 36 15.56 13.05 29.86
N GLN A 37 15.21 12.03 29.09
CA GLN A 37 15.04 12.14 27.64
C GLN A 37 13.55 12.17 27.31
N ILE A 38 13.17 13.19 26.53
CA ILE A 38 11.95 13.30 25.71
C ILE A 38 10.74 13.96 26.39
N GLU A 39 10.74 15.29 26.40
CA GLU A 39 9.56 16.03 25.91
C GLU A 39 9.92 16.66 24.57
N ASP A 40 10.00 15.82 23.53
CA ASP A 40 9.93 16.29 22.16
C ASP A 40 8.46 16.28 21.73
N VAL A 41 7.97 17.43 21.26
CA VAL A 41 6.62 17.70 20.74
C VAL A 41 6.35 16.90 19.44
N THR A 42 7.18 15.92 19.12
CA THR A 42 7.06 14.98 17.99
C THR A 42 6.25 13.70 18.28
N LEU A 43 5.78 13.46 19.52
CA LEU A 43 5.04 12.23 19.86
C LEU A 43 3.67 12.08 19.15
N GLY A 44 3.15 13.16 18.54
CA GLY A 44 1.96 13.10 17.69
C GLY A 44 2.25 12.69 16.23
N ARG A 45 3.46 12.98 15.72
CA ARG A 45 3.78 12.84 14.29
C ARG A 45 4.52 11.53 13.98
N THR A 46 5.35 11.04 14.90
CA THR A 46 6.12 9.78 14.72
C THR A 46 5.30 8.53 14.94
N LYS A 47 4.32 8.52 15.87
CA LYS A 47 3.36 7.40 15.99
C LYS A 47 2.52 7.24 14.73
N GLY A 48 2.10 8.36 14.13
CA GLY A 48 1.39 8.36 12.86
C GLY A 48 2.25 7.78 11.74
N LEU A 49 3.50 8.25 11.59
CA LEU A 49 4.37 7.78 10.51
C LEU A 49 4.79 6.31 10.69
N GLY A 50 5.05 5.85 11.92
CA GLY A 50 5.41 4.46 12.24
C GLY A 50 4.26 3.47 12.08
N LEU A 51 3.02 3.89 12.38
CA LEU A 51 1.83 3.10 12.09
C LEU A 51 1.57 3.05 10.58
N VAL A 52 1.74 4.17 9.87
CA VAL A 52 1.58 4.24 8.42
C VAL A 52 2.63 3.36 7.73
N THR A 53 3.92 3.44 8.12
CA THR A 53 4.96 2.57 7.55
C THR A 53 4.79 1.10 7.93
N GLY A 54 4.31 0.79 9.14
CA GLY A 54 4.00 -0.58 9.55
C GLY A 54 2.82 -1.20 8.79
N VAL A 55 1.75 -0.42 8.55
CA VAL A 55 0.60 -0.84 7.72
C VAL A 55 0.99 -0.93 6.24
N MET A 56 1.91 -0.08 5.76
CA MET A 56 2.42 -0.11 4.38
C MET A 56 3.48 -1.21 4.15
N ALA A 57 4.07 -1.75 5.22
CA ALA A 57 5.00 -2.88 5.19
C ALA A 57 4.29 -4.24 5.38
N ASP A 58 3.03 -4.27 5.79
CA ASP A 58 2.22 -5.49 5.84
C ASP A 58 2.01 -6.01 4.41
N LYS A 59 2.38 -7.26 4.16
CA LYS A 59 2.15 -7.94 2.87
C LYS A 59 0.66 -8.03 2.55
N TRP A 60 -0.21 -7.99 3.56
CA TRP A 60 -1.66 -8.13 3.44
C TRP A 60 -2.37 -7.02 4.25
N PRO A 61 -2.28 -5.74 3.84
CA PRO A 61 -2.82 -4.62 4.62
C PRO A 61 -4.34 -4.74 4.85
N CYS A 62 -5.06 -5.39 3.92
CA CYS A 62 -6.49 -5.67 4.03
C CYS A 62 -6.83 -7.04 4.64
N GLY A 63 -5.87 -7.80 5.15
CA GLY A 63 -6.09 -9.17 5.63
C GLY A 63 -6.23 -10.17 4.48
N ARG A 64 -6.92 -11.30 4.73
CA ARG A 64 -7.09 -12.41 3.78
C ARG A 64 -8.55 -12.81 3.54
N ASP A 65 -9.48 -12.05 4.10
CA ASP A 65 -10.91 -12.29 3.99
C ASP A 65 -11.67 -10.96 3.94
N SER A 66 -12.87 -10.99 3.38
CA SER A 66 -13.69 -9.79 3.13
C SER A 66 -14.14 -9.11 4.43
N SER A 67 -14.33 -9.85 5.51
CA SER A 67 -14.72 -9.30 6.82
C SER A 67 -13.59 -8.49 7.43
N THR A 68 -12.37 -9.03 7.43
CA THR A 68 -11.16 -8.33 7.89
C THR A 68 -10.86 -7.11 7.01
N ALA A 69 -11.02 -7.22 5.69
CA ALA A 69 -10.81 -6.08 4.79
C ALA A 69 -11.77 -4.92 5.11
N LYS A 70 -13.06 -5.22 5.32
CA LYS A 70 -14.06 -4.23 5.74
C LYS A 70 -13.72 -3.63 7.11
N SER A 71 -13.34 -4.45 8.08
CA SER A 71 -13.00 -3.96 9.43
C SER A 71 -11.75 -3.07 9.45
N ARG A 72 -10.83 -3.26 8.49
CA ARG A 72 -9.65 -2.42 8.28
C ARG A 72 -9.92 -1.20 7.39
N GLY A 73 -11.16 -0.99 6.96
CA GLY A 73 -11.55 0.16 6.13
C GLY A 73 -11.14 0.06 4.65
N CYS A 74 -10.69 -1.11 4.19
CA CYS A 74 -10.37 -1.33 2.79
C CYS A 74 -11.61 -1.25 1.91
N LYS A 75 -11.38 -0.96 0.62
CA LYS A 75 -12.40 -0.81 -0.41
C LYS A 75 -12.22 -1.89 -1.47
N PHE A 76 -13.32 -2.42 -1.98
CA PHE A 76 -13.28 -3.42 -3.04
C PHE A 76 -13.22 -2.76 -4.41
N GLU A 77 -12.15 -3.00 -5.15
CA GLU A 77 -11.95 -2.53 -6.52
C GLU A 77 -12.47 -3.57 -7.52
N SER A 78 -13.53 -3.19 -8.24
CA SER A 78 -14.34 -4.08 -9.06
C SER A 78 -13.62 -4.60 -10.29
N TYR A 79 -12.83 -3.78 -10.98
CA TYR A 79 -12.14 -4.20 -12.22
C TYR A 79 -10.90 -5.05 -11.96
N THR A 80 -10.33 -5.01 -10.74
CA THR A 80 -9.18 -5.84 -10.36
C THR A 80 -9.57 -6.99 -9.43
N ALA A 81 -10.82 -7.06 -8.96
CA ALA A 81 -11.27 -8.02 -7.95
C ALA A 81 -10.41 -7.97 -6.68
N THR A 82 -10.00 -6.79 -6.20
CA THR A 82 -9.06 -6.69 -5.08
C THR A 82 -9.60 -5.81 -3.95
N TRP A 83 -9.31 -6.22 -2.72
CA TRP A 83 -9.45 -5.35 -1.56
C TRP A 83 -8.23 -4.44 -1.45
N GLN A 84 -8.46 -3.14 -1.65
CA GLN A 84 -7.46 -2.09 -1.68
C GLN A 84 -7.50 -1.26 -0.38
N PRO A 85 -6.34 -0.91 0.20
CA PRO A 85 -6.26 0.14 1.20
C PRO A 85 -6.82 1.47 0.65
N PRO A 86 -7.38 2.35 1.49
CA PRO A 86 -8.02 3.59 1.03
C PRO A 86 -7.14 4.48 0.14
N ASN A 87 -5.83 4.52 0.37
CA ASN A 87 -4.89 5.32 -0.43
C ASN A 87 -4.55 4.72 -1.81
N CYS A 88 -4.84 3.44 -2.01
CA CYS A 88 -4.66 2.73 -3.29
C CYS A 88 -5.97 2.52 -4.07
N PHE A 89 -7.11 2.88 -3.47
CA PHE A 89 -8.41 2.77 -4.10
C PHE A 89 -8.78 4.06 -4.83
N ASP A 90 -8.96 3.96 -6.14
CA ASP A 90 -9.43 5.07 -6.96
C ASP A 90 -10.95 5.02 -7.10
N ALA A 91 -11.63 5.71 -6.18
CA ALA A 91 -13.10 5.69 -6.13
C ALA A 91 -13.77 6.21 -7.40
N ALA A 92 -13.15 7.18 -8.09
CA ALA A 92 -13.70 7.74 -9.32
C ALA A 92 -13.58 6.75 -10.48
N LEU A 93 -12.43 6.09 -10.61
CA LEU A 93 -12.20 5.08 -11.65
C LEU A 93 -13.04 3.81 -11.42
N ASP A 94 -13.21 3.39 -10.17
CA ASP A 94 -14.08 2.26 -9.83
C ASP A 94 -15.56 2.57 -10.10
N ALA A 95 -16.01 3.78 -9.76
CA ALA A 95 -17.37 4.23 -10.09
C ALA A 95 -17.59 4.29 -11.61
N GLU A 96 -16.62 4.82 -12.37
CA GLU A 96 -16.64 4.83 -13.83
C GLU A 96 -16.80 3.38 -14.36
N PHE A 97 -15.99 2.44 -13.88
CA PHE A 97 -16.07 1.04 -14.26
C PHE A 97 -17.45 0.43 -13.96
N ARG A 98 -17.94 0.58 -12.73
CA ARG A 98 -19.25 0.04 -12.30
C ARG A 98 -20.41 0.64 -13.11
N SER A 99 -20.27 1.87 -13.60
CA SER A 99 -21.31 2.56 -14.39
C SER A 99 -21.25 2.25 -15.90
N ALA A 100 -20.14 1.73 -16.40
CA ALA A 100 -19.96 1.49 -17.83
C ALA A 100 -20.94 0.45 -18.40
N LYS A 101 -21.29 -0.57 -17.62
CA LYS A 101 -22.25 -1.63 -17.97
C LYS A 101 -22.86 -2.23 -16.69
N PRO A 102 -24.05 -2.84 -16.77
CA PRO A 102 -24.60 -3.65 -15.68
C PRO A 102 -23.87 -5.01 -15.62
N TRP A 103 -22.68 -5.04 -15.00
CA TRP A 103 -21.87 -6.25 -14.90
C TRP A 103 -22.61 -7.39 -14.20
N THR A 104 -22.49 -8.59 -14.75
CA THR A 104 -23.12 -9.81 -14.25
C THR A 104 -22.07 -10.82 -13.82
N PHE A 105 -22.40 -11.53 -12.74
CA PHE A 105 -21.56 -12.56 -12.14
C PHE A 105 -22.41 -13.80 -11.89
N PHE A 106 -21.79 -14.96 -11.94
CA PHE A 106 -22.47 -16.24 -11.81
C PHE A 106 -21.69 -17.20 -10.92
N THR A 107 -22.37 -18.19 -10.36
CA THR A 107 -21.77 -19.26 -9.55
C THR A 107 -20.88 -20.20 -10.37
N ASP A 108 -21.12 -20.31 -11.67
CA ASP A 108 -20.45 -21.23 -12.59
C ASP A 108 -20.46 -20.72 -14.04
N ARG A 109 -19.69 -21.39 -14.91
CA ARG A 109 -19.56 -21.05 -16.34
C ARG A 109 -20.85 -21.23 -17.16
N ASN A 110 -21.78 -22.07 -16.70
CA ASN A 110 -23.07 -22.27 -17.37
C ASN A 110 -24.09 -21.20 -16.97
N ALA A 111 -23.67 -20.20 -16.19
CA ALA A 111 -24.49 -19.07 -15.77
C ALA A 111 -25.77 -19.49 -15.01
N THR A 112 -25.70 -20.55 -14.20
CA THR A 112 -26.92 -21.12 -13.59
C THR A 112 -27.57 -20.20 -12.55
N THR A 113 -26.75 -19.54 -11.72
CA THR A 113 -27.23 -18.65 -10.65
C THR A 113 -26.45 -17.35 -10.71
N GLN A 114 -27.18 -16.24 -10.86
CA GLN A 114 -26.58 -14.91 -10.85
C GLN A 114 -26.22 -14.48 -9.43
N LEU A 115 -25.06 -13.84 -9.27
CA LEU A 115 -24.55 -13.30 -8.02
C LEU A 115 -24.72 -11.78 -7.99
N SER A 116 -25.02 -11.24 -6.80
CA SER A 116 -24.94 -9.80 -6.57
C SER A 116 -23.49 -9.36 -6.36
N TRP A 117 -23.21 -8.06 -6.50
CA TRP A 117 -21.92 -7.50 -6.09
C TRP A 117 -21.58 -7.82 -4.63
N THR A 118 -22.57 -7.81 -3.74
CA THR A 118 -22.36 -8.14 -2.33
C THR A 118 -21.90 -9.59 -2.14
N ASP A 119 -22.45 -10.53 -2.90
CA ASP A 119 -22.03 -11.94 -2.85
C ASP A 119 -20.61 -12.13 -3.38
N VAL A 120 -20.29 -11.43 -4.47
CA VAL A 120 -18.97 -11.44 -5.10
C VAL A 120 -17.92 -10.82 -4.16
N GLU A 121 -18.21 -9.66 -3.56
CA GLU A 121 -17.35 -8.97 -2.61
C GLU A 121 -17.14 -9.78 -1.33
N ALA A 122 -18.19 -10.43 -0.83
CA ALA A 122 -18.11 -11.29 0.34
C ALA A 122 -17.25 -12.53 0.09
N GLY A 123 -17.16 -12.99 -1.17
CA GLY A 123 -16.60 -14.30 -1.51
C GLY A 123 -17.53 -15.44 -1.09
N SER A 124 -18.86 -15.23 -1.18
CA SER A 124 -19.86 -16.22 -0.78
C SER A 124 -19.75 -17.51 -1.58
N SER A 125 -19.26 -17.43 -2.83
CA SER A 125 -18.75 -18.56 -3.59
C SER A 125 -17.21 -18.57 -3.55
N ALA A 126 -16.60 -19.76 -3.62
CA ALA A 126 -15.15 -19.88 -3.73
C ALA A 126 -14.59 -19.14 -4.97
N GLN A 127 -15.42 -19.01 -6.01
CA GLN A 127 -15.13 -18.31 -7.25
C GLN A 127 -16.44 -17.87 -7.91
N ALA A 128 -16.47 -16.66 -8.47
CA ALA A 128 -17.52 -16.19 -9.37
C ALA A 128 -17.06 -16.31 -10.82
N TRP A 129 -18.00 -16.25 -11.75
CA TRP A 129 -17.77 -16.31 -13.19
C TRP A 129 -18.41 -15.13 -13.88
N THR A 130 -17.75 -14.55 -14.87
CA THR A 130 -18.26 -13.42 -15.65
C THR A 130 -17.89 -13.55 -17.12
N THR A 131 -18.36 -12.60 -17.92
CA THR A 131 -18.30 -12.63 -19.38
C THR A 131 -16.91 -12.25 -19.90
N TRP A 132 -16.64 -12.61 -21.16
CA TRP A 132 -15.45 -12.12 -21.87
C TRP A 132 -15.46 -10.58 -22.01
N GLU A 133 -16.64 -9.97 -22.19
CA GLU A 133 -16.78 -8.50 -22.23
C GLU A 133 -16.26 -7.85 -20.95
N PHE A 134 -16.61 -8.40 -19.77
CA PHE A 134 -16.10 -7.90 -18.50
C PHE A 134 -14.57 -7.93 -18.44
N HIS A 135 -13.94 -8.98 -18.96
CA HIS A 135 -12.49 -9.10 -18.99
C HIS A 135 -11.84 -8.00 -19.84
N LEU A 136 -12.36 -7.71 -21.03
CA LEU A 136 -11.85 -6.63 -21.89
C LEU A 136 -11.90 -5.27 -21.18
N TYR A 137 -13.02 -4.95 -20.53
CA TYR A 137 -13.15 -3.71 -19.77
C TYR A 137 -12.23 -3.70 -18.56
N SER A 138 -12.14 -4.81 -17.82
CA SER A 138 -11.25 -4.92 -16.66
C SER A 138 -9.79 -4.67 -17.05
N CYS A 139 -9.33 -5.23 -18.17
CA CYS A 139 -7.99 -4.99 -18.70
C CYS A 139 -7.77 -3.51 -19.08
N ALA A 140 -8.75 -2.88 -19.74
CA ALA A 140 -8.64 -1.47 -20.09
C ALA A 140 -8.59 -0.56 -18.84
N PHE A 141 -9.35 -0.89 -17.80
CA PHE A 141 -9.38 -0.13 -16.54
C PHE A 141 -8.14 -0.36 -15.67
N ILE A 142 -7.57 -1.57 -15.68
CA ILE A 142 -6.24 -1.83 -15.11
C ILE A 142 -5.21 -0.91 -15.76
N TRP A 143 -5.17 -0.86 -17.09
CA TRP A 143 -4.25 0.03 -17.82
C TRP A 143 -4.47 1.50 -17.47
N LYS A 144 -5.72 1.98 -17.40
CA LYS A 144 -6.05 3.33 -16.92
C LYS A 144 -5.48 3.59 -15.51
N LYS A 145 -5.67 2.65 -14.58
CA LYS A 145 -5.14 2.77 -13.20
C LYS A 145 -3.61 2.84 -13.21
N GLU A 146 -2.96 1.98 -13.96
CA GLU A 146 -1.49 1.96 -14.07
C GLU A 146 -0.94 3.27 -14.62
N VAL A 147 -1.57 3.86 -15.65
CA VAL A 147 -1.23 5.20 -16.13
C VAL A 147 -1.36 6.24 -15.01
N LYS A 148 -2.44 6.20 -14.22
CA LYS A 148 -2.61 7.11 -13.07
C LYS A 148 -1.55 6.91 -11.99
N ILE A 149 -1.17 5.66 -11.70
CA ILE A 149 -0.09 5.33 -10.75
C ILE A 149 1.24 5.88 -11.26
N VAL A 150 1.56 5.64 -12.53
CA VAL A 150 2.75 6.16 -13.18
C VAL A 150 2.81 7.68 -13.04
N HIS A 151 1.71 8.40 -13.27
CA HIS A 151 1.67 9.85 -13.10
C HIS A 151 1.55 10.34 -11.65
N GLY A 152 1.66 9.46 -10.65
CA GLY A 152 1.58 9.81 -9.22
C GLY A 152 0.20 10.30 -8.77
N LEU A 153 -0.85 10.05 -9.56
CA LEU A 153 -2.22 10.48 -9.25
C LEU A 153 -2.90 9.56 -8.24
N VAL A 154 -2.43 8.30 -8.13
CA VAL A 154 -2.98 7.26 -7.24
C VAL A 154 -1.82 6.40 -6.74
N SER A 155 -1.88 5.93 -5.48
CA SER A 155 -0.91 4.95 -4.97
C SER A 155 -1.22 3.57 -5.53
N GLY A 156 -0.20 2.75 -5.79
CA GLY A 156 -0.46 1.39 -6.22
C GLY A 156 0.78 0.67 -6.73
N THR A 157 0.57 -0.58 -7.10
CA THR A 157 1.57 -1.41 -7.75
C THR A 157 1.21 -1.50 -9.23
N ILE A 158 2.19 -1.25 -10.10
CA ILE A 158 2.10 -1.58 -11.51
C ILE A 158 2.54 -3.03 -11.64
N ASP A 159 1.66 -3.88 -12.15
CA ASP A 159 1.99 -5.27 -12.41
C ASP A 159 2.41 -5.40 -13.89
N TYR A 160 3.21 -6.40 -14.24
CA TYR A 160 3.49 -6.73 -15.65
C TYR A 160 2.29 -7.48 -16.27
N HIS A 161 1.08 -7.04 -15.96
CA HIS A 161 -0.16 -7.62 -16.44
C HIS A 161 -0.30 -7.25 -17.93
N GLN A 162 0.24 -8.08 -18.84
CA GLN A 162 0.07 -7.95 -20.30
C GLN A 162 -1.36 -8.26 -20.76
N CYS A 163 -2.35 -7.86 -19.97
CA CYS A 163 -3.70 -8.34 -20.12
C CYS A 163 -4.48 -7.63 -21.21
N LEU A 164 -4.16 -6.37 -21.51
CA LEU A 164 -4.87 -5.65 -22.57
C LEU A 164 -4.52 -6.21 -23.95
N ASP A 165 -3.23 -6.32 -24.29
CA ASP A 165 -2.79 -6.85 -25.58
C ASP A 165 -3.26 -8.30 -25.75
N HIS A 166 -3.08 -9.15 -24.73
CA HIS A 166 -3.52 -10.54 -24.78
C HIS A 166 -5.04 -10.68 -24.96
N ALA A 167 -5.85 -9.86 -24.27
CA ALA A 167 -7.30 -9.91 -24.38
C ALA A 167 -7.79 -9.38 -25.74
N LEU A 168 -7.22 -8.29 -26.25
CA LEU A 168 -7.55 -7.74 -27.56
C LEU A 168 -7.21 -8.73 -28.68
N MET A 169 -6.05 -9.40 -28.60
CA MET A 169 -5.63 -10.41 -29.56
C MET A 169 -6.50 -11.67 -29.54
N GLN A 170 -7.41 -11.82 -28.57
CA GLN A 170 -8.35 -12.94 -28.47
C GLN A 170 -9.81 -12.55 -28.69
N ASP A 171 -10.12 -11.26 -28.88
CA ASP A 171 -11.50 -10.76 -29.01
C ASP A 171 -12.25 -11.42 -30.17
N TYR A 172 -11.57 -11.69 -31.29
CA TYR A 172 -12.18 -12.35 -32.44
C TYR A 172 -12.56 -13.82 -32.19
N ALA A 173 -11.92 -14.47 -31.21
CA ALA A 173 -12.08 -15.90 -30.93
C ALA A 173 -13.05 -16.18 -29.78
N ARG A 174 -13.52 -15.13 -29.09
CA ARG A 174 -14.30 -15.24 -27.84
C ARG A 174 -15.56 -14.36 -27.93
N PRO A 175 -16.76 -14.96 -28.04
CA PRO A 175 -18.00 -14.19 -27.94
C PRO A 175 -18.06 -13.41 -26.63
N LYS A 176 -18.43 -12.13 -26.71
CA LYS A 176 -18.38 -11.18 -25.59
C LYS A 176 -19.27 -11.61 -24.43
N GLU A 177 -20.38 -12.25 -24.73
CA GLU A 177 -21.41 -12.70 -23.79
C GLU A 177 -21.04 -14.01 -23.09
N HIS A 178 -20.01 -14.71 -23.56
CA HIS A 178 -19.65 -16.03 -23.03
C HIS A 178 -19.06 -15.91 -21.62
N VAL A 179 -19.76 -16.50 -20.63
CA VAL A 179 -19.32 -16.61 -19.24
C VAL A 179 -18.16 -17.61 -19.13
N SER A 180 -16.94 -17.09 -19.11
CA SER A 180 -15.73 -17.91 -19.16
C SER A 180 -14.59 -17.39 -18.31
N ILE A 181 -14.79 -16.23 -17.69
CA ILE A 181 -13.77 -15.50 -16.95
C ILE A 181 -14.00 -15.74 -15.45
N PRO A 182 -13.06 -16.39 -14.77
CA PRO A 182 -13.15 -16.54 -13.33
C PRO A 182 -12.83 -15.23 -12.63
N TYR A 183 -13.57 -14.94 -11.56
CA TYR A 183 -13.50 -13.71 -10.79
C TYR A 183 -13.55 -14.07 -9.30
N TRP A 184 -12.51 -13.73 -8.54
CA TRP A 184 -12.46 -13.98 -7.10
C TRP A 184 -11.72 -12.85 -6.38
N PRO A 185 -12.19 -12.46 -5.18
CA PRO A 185 -11.52 -11.45 -4.37
C PRO A 185 -10.07 -11.82 -4.06
N ARG A 186 -9.17 -10.87 -4.28
CA ARG A 186 -7.76 -10.91 -3.91
C ARG A 186 -7.48 -9.83 -2.87
N PHE A 187 -6.40 -10.02 -2.12
CA PHE A 187 -5.98 -9.10 -1.06
C PHE A 187 -4.56 -8.67 -1.37
N THR A 188 -4.36 -7.49 -1.93
CA THR A 188 -3.03 -7.09 -2.43
C THR A 188 -2.37 -6.09 -1.48
N SER A 189 -1.04 -6.05 -1.50
CA SER A 189 -0.30 -4.95 -0.89
C SER A 189 -0.48 -3.67 -1.71
N CYS A 190 -0.42 -2.55 -1.00
CA CYS A 190 -0.47 -1.22 -1.58
C CYS A 190 0.93 -0.63 -1.47
N ARG A 191 1.64 -0.51 -2.59
CA ARG A 191 2.88 0.26 -2.57
C ARG A 191 2.51 1.74 -2.56
N PRO A 192 3.07 2.56 -1.66
CA PRO A 192 2.95 4.01 -1.79
C PRO A 192 3.43 4.43 -3.19
N PRO A 193 2.97 5.59 -3.72
CA PRO A 193 3.51 6.12 -4.96
C PRO A 193 5.01 6.20 -4.73
N SER A 194 5.74 5.33 -5.38
CA SER A 194 7.18 5.37 -5.25
C SER A 194 7.60 6.69 -5.87
N ASP A 195 8.54 7.41 -5.25
CA ASP A 195 9.27 8.52 -5.86
C ASP A 195 10.08 8.09 -7.12
N ILE A 196 9.74 6.95 -7.72
CA ILE A 196 10.18 6.55 -9.06
C ILE A 196 9.63 7.63 -9.99
N SER A 197 10.52 8.55 -10.33
CA SER A 197 10.27 9.47 -11.42
C SER A 197 9.87 8.65 -12.64
N VAL A 198 8.74 9.04 -13.22
CA VAL A 198 8.26 8.56 -14.53
C VAL A 198 9.30 8.75 -15.64
N HIS A 199 10.35 9.50 -15.35
CA HIS A 199 11.56 9.65 -16.13
C HIS A 199 12.48 8.41 -16.10
N GLN A 200 11.99 7.19 -15.86
CA GLN A 200 12.76 6.00 -16.19
C GLN A 200 13.03 5.84 -17.70
N PHE A 201 12.44 6.71 -18.54
CA PHE A 201 12.85 6.92 -19.93
C PHE A 201 14.00 7.91 -20.13
N ASP A 202 14.53 8.55 -19.08
CA ASP A 202 15.86 9.16 -19.15
C ASP A 202 16.90 8.02 -19.18
N ILE A 203 17.04 7.40 -20.35
CA ILE A 203 18.27 6.72 -20.73
C ILE A 203 19.34 7.80 -20.79
N ARG A 204 19.90 8.17 -19.64
CA ARG A 204 21.21 8.84 -19.63
C ARG A 204 22.17 7.88 -20.34
N PRO A 205 22.83 8.31 -21.43
CA PRO A 205 23.83 7.47 -22.07
C PRO A 205 24.87 7.04 -21.03
N GLY A 206 24.90 5.74 -20.68
CA GLY A 206 25.88 5.17 -19.75
C GLY A 206 25.36 4.67 -18.39
N ALA A 207 24.08 4.82 -18.03
CA ALA A 207 23.56 4.23 -16.79
C ALA A 207 23.29 2.72 -16.95
N LYS A 208 24.00 1.86 -16.19
CA LYS A 208 23.71 0.42 -16.16
C LYS A 208 22.42 0.15 -15.38
N LYS A 209 21.53 -0.64 -15.98
CA LYS A 209 20.19 -0.98 -15.48
C LYS A 209 20.28 -1.65 -14.10
N GLY A 210 19.52 -1.18 -13.12
CA GLY A 210 19.19 -1.92 -11.90
C GLY A 210 20.07 -1.72 -10.66
N SER A 211 20.94 -0.71 -10.61
CA SER A 211 21.75 -0.45 -9.41
C SER A 211 21.07 0.53 -8.44
N ASP A 212 21.06 0.21 -7.15
CA ASP A 212 20.85 1.22 -6.10
C ASP A 212 22.02 2.22 -6.05
N GLN A 213 21.90 3.27 -5.22
CA GLN A 213 22.93 4.32 -5.05
C GLN A 213 24.29 3.77 -4.54
N GLY A 214 24.37 2.47 -4.21
CA GLY A 214 25.58 1.78 -3.75
C GLY A 214 26.18 0.80 -4.74
N GLY A 215 25.70 0.73 -6.00
CA GLY A 215 26.29 -0.17 -7.00
C GLY A 215 25.75 -1.60 -6.96
N LYS A 216 24.76 -1.92 -6.09
CA LYS A 216 24.20 -3.26 -5.98
C LYS A 216 22.94 -3.39 -6.84
N LEU A 217 22.90 -4.47 -7.63
CA LEU A 217 21.72 -4.88 -8.38
C LEU A 217 20.56 -5.09 -7.41
N ALA A 218 19.46 -4.38 -7.62
CA ALA A 218 18.23 -4.57 -6.86
C ALA A 218 17.74 -6.01 -7.08
N ASP A 219 17.56 -6.74 -5.98
CA ASP A 219 17.08 -8.12 -6.00
C ASP A 219 15.62 -8.11 -6.45
N VAL A 220 15.37 -8.55 -7.69
CA VAL A 220 14.03 -8.68 -8.24
C VAL A 220 13.44 -9.94 -7.64
N HIS A 221 12.52 -9.79 -6.69
CA HIS A 221 11.80 -10.93 -6.11
C HIS A 221 11.26 -11.85 -7.20
N GLU A 222 11.81 -13.06 -7.21
CA GLU A 222 11.66 -14.10 -8.22
C GLU A 222 10.28 -14.75 -8.16
N HIS A 223 9.23 -14.06 -8.59
CA HIS A 223 7.92 -14.68 -8.86
C HIS A 223 7.52 -14.40 -10.31
N SER A 224 8.36 -14.85 -11.24
CA SER A 224 7.96 -15.06 -12.63
C SER A 224 6.96 -16.21 -12.66
N HIS A 225 5.68 -15.90 -12.85
CA HIS A 225 4.69 -16.92 -13.20
C HIS A 225 5.06 -17.51 -14.56
N LEU A 226 5.74 -18.66 -14.54
CA LEU A 226 5.99 -19.49 -15.70
C LEU A 226 4.65 -20.06 -16.17
N HIS A 227 4.12 -19.54 -17.28
CA HIS A 227 3.04 -20.21 -17.99
C HIS A 227 3.60 -21.47 -18.66
N GLY A 228 3.22 -22.64 -18.13
CA GLY A 228 3.41 -23.91 -18.82
C GLY A 228 2.65 -23.92 -20.15
N SER A 229 3.23 -24.57 -21.16
CA SER A 229 2.72 -24.62 -22.54
C SER A 229 1.34 -25.28 -22.70
N ASN A 230 0.78 -25.86 -21.63
CA ASN A 230 -0.58 -26.39 -21.60
C ASN A 230 -1.37 -25.65 -20.51
N LYS A 231 -2.40 -24.93 -20.91
CA LYS A 231 -3.28 -24.08 -20.09
C LYS A 231 -4.18 -24.88 -19.13
N GLU A 232 -3.58 -25.70 -18.27
CA GLU A 232 -4.29 -26.47 -17.25
C GLU A 232 -3.65 -26.16 -15.88
N PHE A 233 -4.43 -25.57 -14.99
CA PHE A 233 -4.02 -25.33 -13.60
C PHE A 233 -4.15 -26.67 -12.85
N ASP A 234 -3.02 -27.34 -12.58
CA ASP A 234 -2.99 -28.47 -11.64
C ASP A 234 -3.09 -27.94 -10.21
N HIS A 235 -4.28 -28.08 -9.62
CA HIS A 235 -4.51 -27.85 -8.20
C HIS A 235 -4.06 -29.07 -7.40
N ARG A 236 -2.75 -29.27 -7.26
CA ARG A 236 -2.21 -30.15 -6.22
C ARG A 236 -1.08 -29.46 -5.46
N GLY A 237 -1.41 -29.01 -4.25
CA GLY A 237 -0.45 -28.67 -3.22
C GLY A 237 -0.68 -27.31 -2.56
N TRP A 238 -1.68 -27.22 -1.70
CA TRP A 238 -1.66 -26.38 -0.50
C TRP A 238 -2.29 -27.16 0.64
#